data_AF-E5VMZ1-F1
#
_entry.id   AF-E5VMZ1-F1
#
_cell.length_a   1.000
_cell.length_b   1.000
_cell.length_c   1.000
_cell.angle_alpha   90.00
_cell.angle_beta   90.00
_cell.angle_gamma   90.00
#
_symmetry.space_group_name_H-M   'P 1'
#
loop_
_entity.id
_entity.type
_entity.pdbx_description
1 polymer ?
#
loop_
_entity_poly.entity_id
_entity_poly.type
_entity_poly.pdbx_seq_one_letter_code
_entity_poly.pdbx_strand_id
1 'polypeptide(L)'
;MHVGVLGADHTWFMTMLMICYILTPLIEKIWKRIQYKKTQWGILVGLLIVPFIMAYLLPDYIFFITYHVCFYAIAYYVGSNWKRLGKSTNKSAVIYFIVMCLAFATRFIGRIMIDGTKLYNLVIVNYTHYVAAACIFMLFSIIFSKAKMLKIVQLVDGISFEIYLCHYMFIVGPVSVMYITGNWIINSIIAVCIALLFAVILHKLSKGIRKILRVHST
;
A
#
# COMPACT_ATOMS: atom_id res chain seq x y z
N MET A 1 19.15 -14.71 -9.02
CA MET A 1 19.59 -13.54 -9.82
C MET A 1 18.82 -12.34 -9.33
N HIS A 2 19.48 -11.38 -8.66
CA HIS A 2 18.87 -10.08 -8.38
C HIS A 2 18.81 -9.30 -9.70
N VAL A 3 17.64 -9.24 -10.31
CA VAL A 3 17.34 -8.28 -11.38
C VAL A 3 16.78 -7.03 -10.72
N GLY A 4 17.65 -6.04 -10.50
CA GLY A 4 17.26 -4.78 -9.84
C GLY A 4 18.45 -4.01 -9.30
N VAL A 5 18.25 -2.71 -9.04
CA VAL A 5 19.19 -1.91 -8.26
C VAL A 5 18.89 -2.18 -6.80
N LEU A 6 19.87 -2.71 -6.06
CA LEU A 6 19.73 -3.00 -4.63
C LEU A 6 19.22 -1.75 -3.89
N GLY A 7 18.16 -1.89 -3.10
CA GLY A 7 17.54 -0.76 -2.41
C GLY A 7 16.53 0.03 -3.24
N ALA A 8 16.28 -0.34 -4.49
CA ALA A 8 15.18 0.18 -5.32
C ALA A 8 14.10 -0.87 -5.60
N ASP A 9 14.20 -2.08 -5.04
CA ASP A 9 13.29 -3.18 -5.34
C ASP A 9 11.82 -2.81 -5.04
N HIS A 10 11.56 -1.98 -4.03
CA HIS A 10 10.22 -1.52 -3.67
C HIS A 10 9.51 -0.72 -4.77
N THR A 11 10.22 -0.17 -5.77
CA THR A 11 9.60 0.63 -6.85
C THR A 11 8.55 -0.13 -7.67
N TRP A 12 8.49 -1.46 -7.56
CA TRP A 12 7.39 -2.27 -8.14
C TRP A 12 6.00 -1.73 -7.76
N PHE A 13 5.85 -1.14 -6.57
CA PHE A 13 4.59 -0.58 -6.11
C PHE A 13 4.11 0.58 -6.99
N MET A 14 5.04 1.41 -7.47
CA MET A 14 4.71 2.53 -8.35
C MET A 14 4.17 2.05 -9.69
N THR A 15 4.80 1.02 -10.27
CA THR A 15 4.30 0.37 -11.47
C THR A 15 2.88 -0.19 -11.25
N MET A 16 2.65 -0.86 -10.12
CA MET A 16 1.32 -1.39 -9.78
C MET A 16 0.28 -0.29 -9.61
N LEU A 17 0.63 0.82 -8.94
CA LEU A 17 -0.25 1.97 -8.81
C LEU A 17 -0.61 2.55 -10.18
N MET A 18 0.37 2.75 -11.07
CA MET A 18 0.11 3.26 -12.42
C MET A 18 -0.84 2.35 -13.21
N ILE A 19 -0.66 1.02 -13.14
CA ILE A 19 -1.58 0.06 -13.74
C ILE A 19 -2.99 0.23 -13.17
N CYS A 20 -3.13 0.34 -11.84
CA CYS A 20 -4.42 0.55 -11.19
C CYS A 20 -5.10 1.87 -11.62
N TYR A 21 -4.33 2.95 -11.75
CA TYR A 21 -4.82 4.25 -12.21
C TYR A 21 -5.30 4.20 -13.67
N ILE A 22 -4.58 3.51 -14.56
CA ILE A 22 -5.00 3.29 -15.95
C ILE A 22 -6.32 2.50 -16.00
N LEU A 23 -6.50 1.53 -15.10
CA LEU A 23 -7.71 0.70 -15.05
C LEU A 23 -8.91 1.38 -14.37
N THR A 24 -8.68 2.46 -13.63
CA THR A 24 -9.71 3.19 -12.87
C THR A 24 -10.95 3.57 -13.71
N PRO A 25 -10.85 4.16 -14.92
CA PRO A 25 -12.04 4.47 -15.72
C PRO A 25 -12.87 3.23 -16.10
N LEU A 26 -12.22 2.09 -16.34
CA LEU A 26 -12.92 0.83 -16.63
C LEU A 26 -13.65 0.32 -15.38
N ILE A 27 -12.95 0.32 -14.23
CA ILE A 27 -13.51 -0.07 -12.94
C ILE A 27 -14.74 0.79 -12.60
N GLU A 28 -14.64 2.11 -12.77
CA GLU A 28 -15.75 3.04 -12.54
C GLU A 28 -16.94 2.75 -13.46
N LYS A 29 -16.69 2.55 -14.76
CA LYS A 29 -17.74 2.24 -15.75
C LYS A 29 -18.44 0.90 -15.46
N ILE A 30 -17.72 -0.08 -14.93
CA ILE A 30 -18.30 -1.36 -14.48
C ILE A 30 -19.20 -1.11 -13.26
N TRP A 31 -18.68 -0.46 -12.22
CA TRP A 31 -19.44 -0.23 -10.98
C TRP A 31 -20.71 0.59 -11.19
N LYS A 32 -20.68 1.63 -12.04
CA LYS A 32 -21.87 2.44 -12.35
C LYS A 32 -22.93 1.69 -13.14
N ARG A 33 -22.55 0.69 -13.94
CA ARG A 33 -23.50 -0.13 -14.72
C ARG A 33 -24.23 -1.16 -13.88
N ILE A 34 -23.64 -1.59 -12.75
CA ILE A 34 -24.23 -2.61 -11.90
C ILE A 34 -25.23 -1.96 -10.93
N GLN A 35 -26.52 -2.05 -11.26
CA GLN A 35 -27.61 -1.51 -10.45
C GLN A 35 -27.99 -2.42 -9.27
N TYR A 36 -27.85 -3.75 -9.44
CA TYR A 36 -28.31 -4.72 -8.45
C TYR A 36 -27.25 -4.99 -7.36
N LYS A 37 -27.63 -4.77 -6.09
CA LYS A 37 -26.76 -5.02 -4.93
C LYS A 37 -26.25 -6.47 -4.86
N LYS A 38 -27.07 -7.47 -5.18
CA LYS A 38 -26.66 -8.88 -5.18
C LYS A 38 -25.51 -9.14 -6.15
N THR A 39 -25.56 -8.53 -7.34
CA THR A 39 -24.49 -8.63 -8.34
C THR A 39 -23.22 -7.92 -7.87
N GLN A 40 -23.34 -6.76 -7.22
CA GLN A 40 -22.18 -6.06 -6.63
C GLN A 40 -21.47 -6.94 -5.60
N TRP A 41 -22.22 -7.57 -4.69
CA TRP A 41 -21.67 -8.51 -3.72
C TRP A 41 -21.01 -9.73 -4.37
N GLY A 42 -21.64 -10.30 -5.40
CA GLY A 42 -21.06 -11.40 -6.17
C GLY A 42 -19.72 -11.02 -6.80
N ILE A 43 -19.60 -9.81 -7.34
CA ILE A 43 -18.34 -9.31 -7.91
C ILE A 43 -17.29 -9.10 -6.82
N LEU A 44 -17.64 -8.52 -5.66
CA LEU A 44 -16.69 -8.36 -4.55
C LEU A 44 -16.16 -9.69 -4.05
N VAL A 45 -17.04 -10.69 -3.90
CA VAL A 45 -16.63 -12.06 -3.53
C VAL A 45 -15.76 -12.67 -4.62
N GLY A 46 -16.11 -12.49 -5.89
CA GLY A 46 -15.29 -12.91 -7.03
C GLY A 46 -13.89 -12.29 -6.98
N LEU A 47 -13.77 -10.98 -6.73
CA LEU A 47 -12.49 -10.28 -6.60
C LEU A 47 -11.64 -10.79 -5.42
N LEU A 48 -12.27 -11.36 -4.38
CA LEU A 48 -11.56 -12.01 -3.28
C LEU A 48 -11.19 -13.46 -3.58
N ILE A 49 -11.89 -14.16 -4.46
CA ILE A 49 -11.62 -15.58 -4.77
C ILE A 49 -10.65 -15.72 -5.96
N VAL A 50 -10.76 -14.84 -6.96
CA VAL A 50 -9.94 -14.90 -8.17
C VAL A 50 -8.43 -14.93 -7.85
N PRO A 51 -7.87 -14.05 -6.99
CA PRO A 51 -6.45 -14.11 -6.68
C PRO A 51 -6.05 -15.43 -6.00
N PHE A 52 -6.90 -15.97 -5.14
CA PHE A 52 -6.68 -17.28 -4.52
C PHE A 52 -6.54 -18.40 -5.55
N ILE A 53 -7.45 -18.47 -6.52
CA ILE A 53 -7.40 -19.47 -7.60
C ILE A 53 -6.16 -19.25 -8.47
N MET A 54 -5.88 -18.01 -8.85
CA MET A 54 -4.77 -17.66 -9.72
C MET A 54 -3.40 -17.94 -9.09
N ALA A 55 -3.28 -17.93 -7.75
CA ALA A 55 -2.05 -18.30 -7.05
C ALA A 55 -1.57 -19.73 -7.37
N TYR A 56 -2.49 -20.61 -7.78
CA TYR A 56 -2.18 -22.01 -8.11
C TYR A 56 -2.16 -22.28 -9.62
N LEU A 57 -2.93 -21.53 -10.42
CA LEU A 57 -3.07 -21.77 -11.85
C LEU A 57 -2.08 -20.98 -12.73
N LEU A 58 -1.59 -19.83 -12.25
CA LEU A 58 -0.79 -18.92 -13.05
C LEU A 58 0.64 -18.77 -12.50
N PRO A 59 1.58 -18.29 -13.34
CA PRO A 59 2.89 -17.85 -12.88
C PRO A 59 2.79 -16.72 -11.86
N ASP A 60 3.74 -16.69 -10.92
CA ASP A 60 3.75 -15.77 -9.77
C ASP A 60 3.66 -14.29 -10.18
N TYR A 61 4.24 -13.90 -11.32
CA TYR A 61 4.18 -12.51 -11.80
C TYR A 61 2.77 -12.10 -12.27
N ILE A 62 1.98 -13.02 -12.85
CA ILE A 62 0.59 -12.73 -13.25
C ILE A 62 -0.30 -12.69 -12.02
N PHE A 63 -0.09 -13.61 -11.08
CA PHE A 63 -0.75 -13.57 -9.78
C PHE A 63 -0.51 -12.22 -9.10
N PHE A 64 0.73 -11.75 -9.07
CA PHE A 64 1.13 -10.49 -8.45
C PHE A 64 0.34 -9.29 -8.99
N ILE A 65 0.29 -9.13 -10.32
CA ILE A 65 -0.49 -8.05 -10.96
C ILE A 65 -1.98 -8.21 -10.64
N THR A 66 -2.53 -9.40 -10.85
CA THR A 66 -3.96 -9.68 -10.70
C THR A 66 -4.43 -9.39 -9.27
N TYR A 67 -3.65 -9.84 -8.30
CA TYR A 67 -3.89 -9.65 -6.88
C TYR A 67 -4.01 -8.15 -6.53
N HIS A 68 -3.05 -7.33 -6.97
CA HIS A 68 -3.08 -5.89 -6.71
C HIS A 68 -4.29 -5.19 -7.37
N VAL A 69 -4.61 -5.55 -8.61
CA VAL A 69 -5.76 -4.99 -9.34
C VAL A 69 -7.09 -5.37 -8.67
N CYS A 70 -7.24 -6.63 -8.23
CA CYS A 70 -8.46 -7.08 -7.56
C CYS A 70 -8.70 -6.34 -6.25
N PHE A 71 -7.68 -6.22 -5.40
CA PHE A 71 -7.81 -5.49 -4.14
C PHE A 71 -7.98 -3.99 -4.35
N TYR A 72 -7.34 -3.41 -5.38
CA TYR A 72 -7.59 -2.03 -5.77
C TYR A 72 -9.04 -1.79 -6.18
N ALA A 73 -9.64 -2.68 -6.97
CA ALA A 73 -11.05 -2.57 -7.37
C ALA A 73 -12.01 -2.64 -6.18
N ILE A 74 -11.70 -3.47 -5.17
CA ILE A 74 -12.45 -3.53 -3.90
C ILE A 74 -12.30 -2.20 -3.14
N ALA A 75 -11.07 -1.71 -2.98
CA ALA A 75 -10.79 -0.46 -2.29
C ALA A 75 -11.48 0.74 -2.99
N TYR A 76 -11.47 0.77 -4.31
CA TYR A 76 -12.18 1.78 -5.12
C TYR A 76 -13.69 1.74 -4.87
N TYR A 77 -14.30 0.54 -4.84
CA TYR A 77 -15.72 0.39 -4.52
C TYR A 77 -16.04 0.92 -3.11
N VAL A 78 -15.24 0.54 -2.11
CA VAL A 78 -15.43 1.01 -0.73
C VAL A 78 -15.27 2.53 -0.63
N GLY A 79 -14.22 3.10 -1.24
CA GLY A 79 -13.94 4.53 -1.23
C GLY A 79 -15.00 5.37 -1.96
N SER A 80 -15.44 4.94 -3.14
CA SER A 80 -16.52 5.62 -3.89
C SER A 80 -17.86 5.60 -3.14
N ASN A 81 -18.07 4.61 -2.27
CA ASN A 81 -19.26 4.49 -1.42
C ASN A 81 -19.02 4.93 0.02
N TRP A 82 -17.94 5.67 0.31
CA TRP A 82 -17.53 6.01 1.67
C TRP A 82 -18.61 6.75 2.47
N LYS A 83 -19.34 7.69 1.86
CA LYS A 83 -20.43 8.40 2.57
C LYS A 83 -21.53 7.45 3.09
N ARG A 84 -21.72 6.32 2.39
CA ARG A 84 -22.71 5.29 2.73
C ARG A 84 -22.14 4.22 3.67
N LEU A 85 -20.90 3.78 3.43
CA LEU A 85 -20.27 2.65 4.11
C LEU A 85 -19.37 3.06 5.29
N GLY A 86 -18.79 4.26 5.23
CA GLY A 86 -17.78 4.79 6.14
C GLY A 86 -18.34 5.46 7.39
N LYS A 87 -19.59 5.16 7.79
CA LYS A 87 -20.09 5.54 9.12
C LYS A 87 -19.40 4.68 10.17
N SER A 88 -18.16 5.04 10.47
CA SER A 88 -17.34 4.34 11.44
C SER A 88 -17.59 4.90 12.84
N THR A 89 -17.85 4.01 13.78
CA THR A 89 -18.11 4.32 15.20
C THR A 89 -16.97 3.78 16.06
N ASN A 90 -16.92 4.18 17.34
CA ASN A 90 -15.96 3.60 18.27
C ASN A 90 -16.10 2.06 18.39
N LYS A 91 -17.31 1.51 18.18
CA LYS A 91 -17.54 0.06 18.16
C LYS A 91 -16.89 -0.62 16.95
N SER A 92 -16.94 -0.01 15.77
CA SER A 92 -16.25 -0.56 14.59
C SER A 92 -14.74 -0.44 14.71
N ALA A 93 -14.21 0.55 15.43
CA ALA A 93 -12.77 0.62 15.72
C ALA A 93 -12.26 -0.64 16.44
N VAL A 94 -12.99 -1.13 17.44
CA VAL A 94 -12.65 -2.37 18.16
C VAL A 94 -12.64 -3.56 17.19
N ILE A 95 -13.64 -3.65 16.30
CA ILE A 95 -13.70 -4.70 15.29
C ILE A 95 -12.48 -4.64 14.36
N TYR A 96 -12.13 -3.46 13.83
CA TYR A 96 -10.95 -3.31 12.97
C TYR A 96 -9.65 -3.66 13.69
N PHE A 97 -9.53 -3.30 14.97
CA PHE A 97 -8.38 -3.67 15.78
C PHE A 97 -8.27 -5.19 15.97
N ILE A 98 -9.38 -5.86 16.31
CA ILE A 98 -9.42 -7.32 16.44
C ILE A 98 -9.08 -8.00 15.11
N VAL A 99 -9.66 -7.56 14.00
CA VAL A 99 -9.39 -8.11 12.66
C VAL A 99 -7.93 -7.91 12.27
N MET A 100 -7.33 -6.75 12.59
CA MET A 100 -5.91 -6.50 12.39
C MET A 100 -5.03 -7.44 13.21
N CYS A 101 -5.34 -7.64 14.50
CA CYS A 101 -4.63 -8.60 15.36
C CYS A 101 -4.74 -10.02 14.81
N LEU A 102 -5.93 -10.44 14.35
CA LEU A 102 -6.13 -11.75 13.71
C LEU A 102 -5.30 -11.87 12.44
N ALA A 103 -5.27 -10.84 11.58
CA ALA A 103 -4.47 -10.85 10.36
C ALA A 103 -2.97 -11.01 10.66
N PHE A 104 -2.44 -10.31 11.68
CA PHE A 104 -1.06 -10.50 12.11
C PHE A 104 -0.83 -11.88 12.73
N ALA A 105 -1.72 -12.37 13.59
CA ALA A 105 -1.61 -13.70 14.18
C ALA A 105 -1.58 -14.79 13.10
N THR A 106 -2.50 -14.74 12.13
CA THR A 106 -2.50 -15.66 10.97
C THR A 106 -1.20 -15.59 10.20
N ARG A 107 -0.63 -14.39 10.01
CA ARG A 107 0.66 -14.23 9.32
C ARG A 107 1.82 -14.87 10.08
N PHE A 108 1.88 -14.70 11.39
CA PHE A 108 2.94 -15.29 12.23
C PHE A 108 2.79 -16.81 12.35
N ILE A 109 1.59 -17.30 12.63
CA ILE A 109 1.29 -18.74 12.71
C ILE A 109 1.56 -19.41 11.36
N GLY A 110 1.11 -18.80 10.26
CA GLY A 110 1.39 -19.29 8.91
C GLY A 110 2.88 -19.38 8.62
N ARG A 111 3.67 -18.40 9.08
CA ARG A 111 5.13 -18.43 8.95
C ARG A 111 5.75 -19.60 9.69
N ILE A 112 5.25 -19.93 10.88
CA ILE A 112 5.82 -21.02 11.67
C ILE A 112 5.44 -22.39 11.09
N MET A 113 4.21 -22.53 10.60
CA MET A 113 3.65 -23.83 10.23
C MET A 113 3.88 -24.22 8.77
N ILE A 114 3.83 -23.27 7.84
CA ILE A 114 3.75 -23.54 6.39
C ILE A 114 4.61 -22.58 5.55
N ASP A 115 5.73 -22.11 6.11
CA ASP A 115 6.68 -21.28 5.38
C ASP A 115 7.15 -21.94 4.09
N GLY A 116 7.46 -21.15 3.07
CA GLY A 116 7.91 -21.66 1.77
C GLY A 116 6.81 -22.25 0.88
N THR A 117 5.60 -22.51 1.39
CA THR A 117 4.48 -23.00 0.57
C THR A 117 3.87 -21.88 -0.28
N LYS A 118 3.29 -22.22 -1.44
CA LYS A 118 2.50 -21.25 -2.25
C LYS A 118 1.35 -20.63 -1.46
N LEU A 119 0.67 -21.44 -0.64
CA LEU A 119 -0.42 -20.98 0.22
C LEU A 119 0.05 -19.86 1.16
N TYR A 120 1.21 -20.04 1.79
CA TYR A 120 1.75 -19.01 2.67
C TYR A 120 2.25 -17.79 1.89
N ASN A 121 3.21 -18.01 0.98
CA ASN A 121 3.96 -16.96 0.30
C ASN A 121 3.09 -16.08 -0.60
N LEU A 122 2.12 -16.67 -1.30
CA LEU A 122 1.28 -15.94 -2.25
C LEU A 122 -0.06 -15.56 -1.63
N VAL A 123 -0.73 -16.43 -0.89
CA VAL A 123 -2.09 -16.14 -0.40
C VAL A 123 -2.05 -15.47 0.97
N ILE A 124 -1.58 -16.15 2.01
CA ILE A 124 -1.69 -15.67 3.40
C ILE A 124 -0.96 -14.35 3.57
N VAL A 125 0.28 -14.26 3.08
CA VAL A 125 1.10 -13.05 3.16
C VAL A 125 0.38 -11.86 2.53
N ASN A 126 -0.17 -12.03 1.33
CA ASN A 126 -0.77 -10.90 0.61
C ASN A 126 -2.13 -10.50 1.20
N TYR A 127 -3.03 -11.45 1.46
CA TYR A 127 -4.36 -11.15 2.03
C TYR A 127 -4.25 -10.50 3.42
N THR A 128 -3.39 -11.03 4.29
CA THR A 128 -3.17 -10.45 5.62
C THR A 128 -2.59 -9.04 5.53
N HIS A 129 -1.71 -8.77 4.55
CA HIS A 129 -1.14 -7.44 4.33
C HIS A 129 -2.23 -6.41 3.97
N TYR A 130 -3.13 -6.75 3.05
CA TYR A 130 -4.20 -5.83 2.63
C TYR A 130 -5.28 -5.66 3.69
N VAL A 131 -5.64 -6.74 4.40
CA VAL A 131 -6.57 -6.66 5.54
C VAL A 131 -6.00 -5.76 6.63
N ALA A 132 -4.71 -5.91 6.97
CA ALA A 132 -4.05 -5.06 7.93
C ALA A 132 -4.01 -3.60 7.45
N ALA A 133 -3.64 -3.34 6.20
CA ALA A 133 -3.61 -1.99 5.61
C ALA A 133 -5.01 -1.33 5.66
N ALA A 134 -6.06 -2.07 5.30
CA ALA A 134 -7.44 -1.58 5.38
C ALA A 134 -7.84 -1.27 6.83
N CYS A 135 -7.52 -2.16 7.79
CA CYS A 135 -7.83 -1.92 9.20
C CYS A 135 -7.09 -0.71 9.75
N ILE A 136 -5.81 -0.53 9.43
CA ILE A 136 -5.03 0.65 9.82
C ILE A 136 -5.68 1.91 9.25
N PHE A 137 -6.01 1.94 7.95
CA PHE A 137 -6.69 3.08 7.35
C PHE A 137 -8.01 3.40 8.06
N MET A 138 -8.83 2.38 8.34
CA MET A 138 -10.10 2.57 9.05
C MET A 138 -9.90 3.09 10.47
N LEU A 139 -8.94 2.56 11.23
CA LEU A 139 -8.61 3.02 12.58
C LEU A 139 -8.17 4.48 12.58
N PHE A 140 -7.24 4.84 11.69
CA PHE A 140 -6.78 6.22 11.56
C PHE A 140 -7.91 7.16 11.15
N SER A 141 -8.81 6.73 10.25
CA SER A 141 -9.97 7.53 9.85
C SER A 141 -10.90 7.86 11.02
N ILE A 142 -11.00 6.98 12.01
CA ILE A 142 -11.82 7.18 13.23
C ILE A 142 -11.06 8.08 14.22
N ILE A 143 -9.82 7.71 14.56
CA ILE A 143 -9.00 8.39 15.58
C ILE A 143 -8.79 9.85 15.18
N PHE A 144 -8.51 10.11 13.91
CA PHE A 144 -8.23 11.45 13.40
C PHE A 144 -9.44 12.12 12.73
N SER A 145 -10.65 11.55 12.84
CA SER A 145 -11.88 12.09 12.21
C SER A 145 -12.18 13.55 12.57
N LYS A 146 -11.79 13.98 13.77
CA LYS A 146 -11.99 15.35 14.29
C LYS A 146 -10.69 16.14 14.45
N ALA A 147 -9.55 15.54 14.09
CA ALA A 147 -8.26 16.19 14.24
C ALA A 147 -8.10 17.28 13.17
N LYS A 148 -7.61 18.45 13.57
CA LYS A 148 -7.20 19.47 12.61
C LYS A 148 -5.88 19.03 11.97
N MET A 149 -5.77 19.22 10.66
CA MET A 149 -4.54 18.94 9.93
C MET A 149 -3.42 19.85 10.43
N LEU A 150 -2.39 19.24 11.04
CA LEU A 150 -1.21 19.94 11.50
C LEU A 150 -0.30 20.26 10.30
N LYS A 151 0.39 21.41 10.34
CA LYS A 151 1.34 21.81 9.28
C LYS A 151 2.43 20.76 9.03
N ILE A 152 2.89 20.10 10.10
CA ILE A 152 3.89 19.04 9.97
C ILE A 152 3.37 17.83 9.20
N VAL A 153 2.10 17.46 9.41
CA VAL A 153 1.46 16.37 8.67
C VAL A 153 1.33 16.74 7.19
N GLN A 154 0.94 17.98 6.89
CA GLN A 154 0.90 18.46 5.50
C GLN A 154 2.28 18.48 4.84
N LEU A 155 3.32 18.85 5.58
CA LEU A 155 4.69 18.83 5.06
C LEU A 155 5.14 17.40 4.76
N VAL A 156 4.92 16.47 5.70
CA VAL A 156 5.28 15.05 5.53
C VAL A 156 4.48 14.41 4.40
N ASP A 157 3.18 14.68 4.32
CA ASP A 157 2.31 14.25 3.22
C ASP A 157 2.86 14.71 1.86
N GLY A 158 3.27 15.99 1.76
CA GLY A 158 3.83 16.57 0.55
C GLY A 158 5.16 15.95 0.09
N ILE A 159 5.94 15.34 0.97
CA ILE A 159 7.21 14.67 0.66
C ILE A 159 7.14 13.14 0.77
N SER A 160 5.97 12.59 1.09
CA SER A 160 5.78 11.16 1.40
C SER A 160 6.18 10.25 0.25
N PHE A 161 5.92 10.69 -0.98
CA PHE A 161 6.32 9.97 -2.18
C PHE A 161 7.85 9.92 -2.35
N GLU A 162 8.53 11.04 -2.13
CA GLU A 162 9.99 11.10 -2.21
C GLU A 162 10.64 10.29 -1.08
N ILE A 163 10.08 10.28 0.13
CA ILE A 163 10.49 9.39 1.23
C ILE A 163 10.36 7.93 0.77
N TYR A 164 9.21 7.57 0.21
CA TYR A 164 8.96 6.23 -0.30
C TYR A 164 10.01 5.82 -1.32
N LEU A 165 10.42 6.70 -2.24
CA LEU A 165 11.44 6.38 -3.23
C LEU A 165 12.82 6.13 -2.61
N CYS A 166 13.29 6.95 -1.68
CA CYS A 166 14.68 6.92 -1.26
C CYS A 166 14.98 6.08 -0.01
N HIS A 167 14.01 5.88 0.89
CA HIS A 167 14.28 5.30 2.22
C HIS A 167 14.95 3.92 2.16
N TYR A 168 14.53 3.05 1.24
CA TYR A 168 15.03 1.67 1.17
C TYR A 168 16.51 1.60 0.72
N MET A 169 17.00 2.60 -0.02
CA MET A 169 18.41 2.70 -0.41
C MET A 169 19.34 2.87 0.80
N PHE A 170 18.87 3.58 1.83
CA PHE A 170 19.62 3.82 3.07
C PHE A 170 19.42 2.71 4.12
N ILE A 171 18.45 1.82 3.93
CA ILE A 171 18.19 0.71 4.86
C ILE A 171 18.86 -0.57 4.35
N VAL A 172 18.58 -0.96 3.11
CA VAL A 172 19.02 -2.24 2.51
C VAL A 172 19.91 -2.04 1.28
N GLY A 173 19.85 -0.85 0.68
CA GLY A 173 20.62 -0.52 -0.52
C GLY A 173 22.13 -0.42 -0.33
N PRO A 174 22.87 -0.09 -1.41
CA PRO A 174 24.33 -0.01 -1.41
C PRO A 174 24.87 1.12 -0.53
N VAL A 175 24.04 2.12 -0.20
CA VAL A 175 24.36 3.23 0.71
C VAL A 175 23.72 3.03 2.09
N SER A 176 23.54 1.77 2.50
CA SER A 176 22.91 1.44 3.77
C SER A 176 23.69 2.01 4.94
N VAL A 177 22.96 2.65 5.86
CA VAL A 177 23.49 3.17 7.12
C VAL A 177 23.19 2.24 8.31
N MET A 178 22.61 1.07 8.04
CA MET A 178 22.17 0.11 9.06
C MET A 178 23.32 -0.56 9.82
N TYR A 179 24.56 -0.36 9.37
CA TYR A 179 25.76 -1.00 9.92
C TYR A 179 26.84 0.00 10.37
N ILE A 180 26.52 1.30 10.44
CA ILE A 180 27.48 2.35 10.84
C ILE A 180 27.87 2.22 12.32
N THR A 181 26.89 1.94 13.18
CA THR A 181 27.13 1.69 14.61
C THR A 181 26.75 0.26 14.98
N GLY A 182 27.20 -0.22 16.15
CA GLY A 182 26.75 -1.51 16.70
C GLY A 182 25.30 -1.49 17.23
N ASN A 183 24.61 -0.35 17.21
CA ASN A 183 23.27 -0.19 17.77
C ASN A 183 22.22 0.02 16.66
N TRP A 184 21.33 -0.96 16.48
CA TRP A 184 20.29 -0.94 15.46
C TRP A 184 19.32 0.25 15.59
N ILE A 185 19.05 0.72 16.81
CA ILE A 185 18.15 1.87 17.07
C ILE A 185 18.78 3.14 16.52
N ILE A 186 20.05 3.37 16.86
CA ILE A 186 20.80 4.55 16.39
C ILE A 186 20.88 4.52 14.86
N ASN A 187 21.21 3.38 14.28
CA ASN A 187 21.28 3.23 12.83
C ASN A 187 19.93 3.49 12.14
N SER A 188 18.82 3.06 12.76
CA SER A 188 17.47 3.31 12.24
C SER A 188 17.11 4.79 12.28
N ILE A 189 17.48 5.50 13.35
CA ILE A 189 17.29 6.96 13.45
C ILE A 189 18.09 7.67 12.36
N ILE A 190 19.36 7.30 12.18
CA ILE A 190 20.22 7.85 11.12
C ILE A 190 19.60 7.60 9.74
N ALA A 191 19.12 6.38 9.46
CA ALA A 191 18.47 6.03 8.21
C ALA A 191 17.25 6.91 7.92
N VAL A 192 16.39 7.11 8.93
CA VAL A 192 15.20 7.97 8.80
C VAL A 192 15.61 9.43 8.56
N CYS A 193 16.58 9.95 9.30
CA CYS A 193 17.06 11.32 9.13
C CYS A 193 17.61 11.58 7.72
N ILE A 194 18.44 10.67 7.19
CA ILE A 194 19.02 10.78 5.86
C ILE A 194 17.94 10.63 4.78
N ALA A 195 17.03 9.67 4.93
CA ALA A 195 15.91 9.50 4.00
C ALA A 195 15.03 10.76 3.94
N LEU A 196 14.71 11.38 5.07
CA LEU A 196 13.96 12.64 5.12
C LEU A 196 14.72 13.79 4.45
N LEU A 197 16.02 13.92 4.70
CA LEU A 197 16.85 14.95 4.09
C LEU A 197 16.83 14.84 2.56
N PHE A 198 17.09 13.65 2.03
CA PHE A 198 17.08 13.40 0.59
C PHE A 198 15.68 13.58 -0.02
N ALA A 199 14.63 13.15 0.67
CA ALA A 199 13.26 13.36 0.22
C ALA A 199 12.93 14.86 0.07
N VAL A 200 13.33 15.70 1.03
CA VAL A 200 13.13 17.16 0.95
C VAL A 200 13.90 17.77 -0.22
N ILE A 201 15.15 17.35 -0.44
CA ILE A 201 15.96 17.82 -1.58
C ILE A 201 15.27 17.44 -2.89
N LEU A 202 14.90 16.17 -3.05
CA LEU A 202 14.24 15.67 -4.25
C LEU A 202 12.91 16.38 -4.50
N HIS A 203 12.12 16.62 -3.45
CA HIS A 203 10.86 17.33 -3.54
C HIS A 203 11.04 18.77 -4.08
N LYS A 204 12.05 19.48 -3.57
CA LYS A 204 12.38 20.84 -4.05
C LYS A 204 12.82 20.83 -5.52
N LEU A 205 13.69 19.90 -5.90
CA LEU A 205 14.13 19.74 -7.30
C LEU A 205 12.96 19.43 -8.22
N SER A 206 12.11 18.47 -7.84
CA SER A 206 10.91 18.09 -8.59
C SER A 206 9.95 19.27 -8.76
N LYS A 207 9.76 20.08 -7.72
CA LYS A 207 8.97 21.32 -7.81
C LYS A 207 9.59 22.33 -8.78
N GLY A 208 10.92 22.49 -8.79
CA GLY A 208 11.64 23.33 -9.73
C GLY A 208 11.44 22.90 -11.18
N ILE A 209 11.66 21.62 -11.47
CA ILE A 209 11.48 21.03 -12.81
C ILE A 209 10.05 21.19 -13.30
N ARG A 210 9.05 20.90 -12.46
CA ARG A 210 7.63 21.09 -12.81
C ARG A 210 7.30 22.53 -13.18
N LYS A 211 7.94 23.51 -12.52
CA LYS A 211 7.76 24.93 -12.87
C LYS A 211 8.31 25.23 -14.26
N ILE A 212 9.49 24.71 -14.60
CA ILE A 212 10.11 24.89 -15.92
C ILE A 212 9.28 24.25 -17.02
N LEU A 213 8.82 23.02 -16.81
CA LEU A 213 8.00 22.28 -17.79
C LEU A 213 6.67 22.99 -18.07
N ARG A 214 6.02 23.56 -17.04
CA ARG A 214 4.78 24.33 -17.24
C ARG A 214 4.97 25.60 -18.05
N VAL A 215 6.13 26.25 -17.92
CA VAL A 215 6.45 27.46 -18.69
C VAL A 215 6.72 27.14 -20.17
N HIS A 216 7.21 25.94 -20.48
CA HIS A 216 7.42 25.50 -21.87
C HIS A 216 6.16 24.90 -22.54
N SER A 217 5.13 24.54 -21.76
CA SER A 217 3.86 24.02 -22.29
C SER A 217 2.79 25.09 -22.56
N THR A 218 3.14 26.37 -22.38
CA THR A 218 2.32 27.56 -22.69
C THR A 218 2.96 28.33 -23.82
#